data_AF-A0A830CPG3-F1
#
_entry.id   AF-A0A830CPG3-F1
#
_cell.length_a   1.000
_cell.length_b   1.000
_cell.length_c   1.000
_cell.angle_alpha   90.00
_cell.angle_beta   90.00
_cell.angle_gamma   90.00
#
_symmetry.space_group_name_H-M   'P 1'
#
loop_
_entity.id
_entity.type
_entity.pdbx_description
1 polymer ?
#
loop_
_entity_poly.entity_id
_entity_poly.type
_entity_poly.pdbx_seq_one_letter_code
_entity_poly.pdbx_strand_id
1 'polypeptide(L)'
;MGYGADPTGAHDSSAAILNALTDAAKVKTGLQLLPGISDLGGVVIDFQGGNFKISQPIRFPPGIGNIVVQGGTLRASDTFPGDRHLIELWATGSPKPSSSTKNAPANFSDMKDMNRDGMTYEDITFRDILFDSSFRGGGLLVINSARVHVADSFFLRFTTQGILVKWGHETFVSNCFLGQHPTDGGDPAEGSYAGIAIDIASTDNAVTDVVVFSADTGIVLRGNANILTGVHCYNKAMGFGGVGISVQSAQNRIISPYLDYNNIVIVDPDQVHVSNGFFYGNGSVVLKSNKGRVSGLTIVDNVFSGNAAPIVRIEGVFKSVDQAVVDRNVVNGMGLRSTVAKMAVAGINGTMWRADFSGVLLFPNKINHVGYAFYLRSGEGIESGFGEHAVTKVSNNVVVIESRKKAANAVVSVSVDQYNMVGEKSLDLM
;
A
#
# COMPACT_ATOMS: atom_id res chain seq x y z
N MET A 1 21.73 0.71 34.93
CA MET A 1 22.51 -0.48 35.33
C MET A 1 23.16 -1.05 34.08
N GLY A 2 24.42 -1.49 34.14
CA GLY A 2 25.10 -2.13 33.01
C GLY A 2 25.02 -3.65 33.11
N TYR A 3 24.72 -4.34 32.00
CA TYR A 3 24.52 -5.81 31.97
C TYR A 3 25.67 -6.59 31.31
N GLY A 4 26.78 -5.92 30.97
CA GLY A 4 27.98 -6.57 30.43
C GLY A 4 27.89 -6.95 28.94
N ALA A 5 26.96 -6.34 28.19
CA ALA A 5 26.94 -6.45 26.73
C ALA A 5 28.20 -5.82 26.14
N ASP A 6 28.73 -6.38 25.04
CA ASP A 6 29.93 -5.87 24.37
C ASP A 6 29.53 -4.83 23.31
N PRO A 7 29.78 -3.52 23.54
CA PRO A 7 29.38 -2.45 22.64
C PRO A 7 30.28 -2.34 21.40
N THR A 8 31.33 -3.18 21.29
CA THR A 8 32.22 -3.20 20.12
C THR A 8 31.75 -4.17 19.04
N GLY A 9 30.88 -5.13 19.39
CA GLY A 9 30.39 -6.18 18.51
C GLY A 9 31.38 -7.33 18.30
N ALA A 10 32.47 -7.37 19.07
CA ALA A 10 33.46 -8.44 19.01
C ALA A 10 32.91 -9.76 19.60
N HIS A 11 32.08 -9.67 20.63
CA HIS A 11 31.49 -10.80 21.35
C HIS A 11 29.95 -10.78 21.31
N ASP A 12 29.37 -11.94 21.58
CA ASP A 12 27.91 -12.07 21.65
C ASP A 12 27.34 -11.32 22.87
N SER A 13 26.32 -10.51 22.62
CA SER A 13 25.65 -9.69 23.62
C SER A 13 24.22 -10.17 23.94
N SER A 14 23.76 -11.28 23.34
CA SER A 14 22.37 -11.72 23.47
C SER A 14 21.98 -11.98 24.92
N ALA A 15 22.82 -12.70 25.68
CA ALA A 15 22.53 -13.02 27.08
C ALA A 15 22.46 -11.75 27.96
N ALA A 16 23.37 -10.80 27.75
CA ALA A 16 23.39 -9.54 28.49
C ALA A 16 22.14 -8.69 28.23
N ILE A 17 21.72 -8.59 26.96
CA ILE A 17 20.51 -7.84 26.58
C ILE A 17 19.25 -8.52 27.14
N LEU A 18 19.15 -9.86 27.08
CA LEU A 18 18.04 -10.60 27.66
C LEU A 18 17.98 -10.49 29.19
N ASN A 19 19.12 -10.41 29.87
CA ASN A 19 19.18 -10.13 31.30
C ASN A 19 18.65 -8.71 31.61
N ALA A 20 19.02 -7.71 30.80
CA ALA A 20 18.50 -6.35 30.93
C ALA A 20 16.96 -6.30 30.80
N LEU A 21 16.41 -7.01 29.81
CA LEU A 21 14.97 -7.15 29.61
C LEU A 21 14.28 -7.87 30.77
N THR A 22 14.91 -8.93 31.29
CA THR A 22 14.38 -9.69 32.43
C THR A 22 14.30 -8.85 33.69
N ASP A 23 15.29 -7.99 33.93
CA ASP A 23 15.27 -7.06 35.06
C ASP A 23 14.31 -5.89 34.84
N ALA A 24 14.19 -5.38 33.61
CA ALA A 24 13.16 -4.41 33.25
C ALA A 24 11.75 -4.93 33.56
N ALA A 25 11.46 -6.18 33.19
CA ALA A 25 10.17 -6.82 33.45
C ALA A 25 9.85 -7.03 34.94
N LYS A 26 10.83 -6.86 35.85
CA LYS A 26 10.60 -6.92 37.31
C LYS A 26 10.10 -5.60 37.88
N VAL A 27 10.10 -4.51 37.13
CA VAL A 27 9.55 -3.24 37.60
C VAL A 27 8.06 -3.42 37.91
N LYS A 28 7.65 -3.01 39.12
CA LYS A 28 6.27 -3.11 39.59
C LYS A 28 5.75 -1.73 39.93
N THR A 29 4.96 -1.15 39.04
CA THR A 29 4.16 0.05 39.33
C THR A 29 2.88 -0.29 40.10
N GLY A 30 2.41 -1.54 39.99
CA GLY A 30 1.09 -1.96 40.47
C GLY A 30 -0.06 -1.55 39.53
N LEU A 31 0.26 -0.87 38.42
CA LEU A 31 -0.68 -0.43 37.40
C LEU A 31 -0.69 -1.40 36.21
N GLN A 32 -1.77 -1.37 35.45
CA GLN A 32 -1.92 -2.08 34.18
C GLN A 32 -2.26 -1.09 33.08
N LEU A 33 -1.83 -1.40 31.88
CA LEU A 33 -2.29 -0.75 30.66
C LEU A 33 -3.60 -1.43 30.23
N LEU A 34 -3.58 -2.28 29.19
CA LEU A 34 -4.65 -3.24 28.91
C LEU A 34 -4.68 -4.36 29.98
N PRO A 35 -5.83 -5.04 30.14
CA PRO A 35 -5.96 -6.16 31.07
C PRO A 35 -4.85 -7.20 30.88
N GLY A 36 -4.08 -7.45 31.93
CA GLY A 36 -2.99 -8.43 31.91
C GLY A 36 -1.65 -7.91 31.37
N ILE A 37 -1.56 -6.63 30.98
CA ILE A 37 -0.32 -5.97 30.57
C ILE A 37 0.15 -5.05 31.69
N SER A 38 1.31 -5.36 32.26
CA SER A 38 1.91 -4.58 33.34
C SER A 38 2.52 -3.29 32.79
N ASP A 39 2.17 -2.16 33.40
CA ASP A 39 2.80 -0.88 33.15
C ASP A 39 4.18 -0.86 33.81
N LEU A 40 5.26 -0.81 33.02
CA LEU A 40 6.62 -0.75 33.56
C LEU A 40 7.07 0.67 33.95
N GLY A 41 6.23 1.68 33.76
CA GLY A 41 6.52 3.06 34.20
C GLY A 41 7.55 3.78 33.36
N GLY A 42 7.66 3.45 32.06
CA GLY A 42 8.55 4.13 31.12
C GLY A 42 9.99 3.65 31.21
N VAL A 43 10.20 2.34 31.39
CA VAL A 43 11.55 1.77 31.42
C VAL A 43 12.25 2.03 30.08
N VAL A 44 13.48 2.53 30.16
CA VAL A 44 14.33 2.75 28.99
C VAL A 44 15.44 1.71 28.95
N ILE A 45 15.52 0.99 27.83
CA ILE A 45 16.64 0.12 27.46
C ILE A 45 17.47 0.89 26.43
N ASP A 46 18.59 1.43 26.89
CA ASP A 46 19.45 2.28 26.08
C ASP A 46 20.74 1.53 25.70
N PHE A 47 20.98 1.39 24.41
CA PHE A 47 22.19 0.80 23.85
C PHE A 47 23.35 1.81 23.76
N GLN A 48 23.13 3.08 24.09
CA GLN A 48 24.13 4.14 24.26
C GLN A 48 25.05 4.32 23.04
N GLY A 49 24.54 4.08 21.83
CA GLY A 49 25.30 4.18 20.59
C GLY A 49 26.25 3.00 20.30
N GLY A 50 26.26 1.96 21.14
CA GLY A 50 27.09 0.78 20.96
C GLY A 50 26.65 -0.10 19.78
N ASN A 51 27.56 -0.97 19.33
CA ASN A 51 27.31 -2.00 18.32
C ASN A 51 27.29 -3.38 18.97
N PHE A 52 26.11 -3.97 19.10
CA PHE A 52 25.92 -5.22 19.83
C PHE A 52 25.66 -6.36 18.86
N LYS A 53 26.59 -7.31 18.81
CA LYS A 53 26.42 -8.54 18.04
C LYS A 53 25.53 -9.51 18.81
N ILE A 54 24.54 -10.10 18.16
CA ILE A 54 23.61 -11.07 18.75
C ILE A 54 23.52 -12.35 17.90
N SER A 55 23.53 -13.50 18.55
CA SER A 55 23.43 -14.83 17.91
C SER A 55 22.06 -15.49 18.05
N GLN A 56 21.17 -14.87 18.83
CA GLN A 56 19.79 -15.31 19.00
C GLN A 56 18.84 -14.12 19.10
N PRO A 57 17.55 -14.30 18.76
CA PRO A 57 16.54 -13.26 18.88
C PRO A 57 16.44 -12.69 20.30
N ILE A 58 16.31 -11.37 20.39
CA ILE A 58 15.99 -10.66 21.61
C ILE A 58 14.46 -10.64 21.77
N ARG A 59 13.95 -11.69 22.41
CA ARG A 59 12.51 -11.86 22.62
C ARG A 59 12.07 -11.23 23.92
N PHE A 60 11.03 -10.40 23.87
CA PHE A 60 10.46 -9.77 25.06
C PHE A 60 9.61 -10.77 25.85
N PRO A 61 9.58 -10.69 27.20
CA PRO A 61 8.62 -11.46 27.99
C PRO A 61 7.21 -10.90 27.78
N PRO A 62 6.16 -11.74 27.66
CA PRO A 62 4.81 -11.27 27.41
C PRO A 62 4.18 -10.59 28.63
N GLY A 63 3.13 -9.80 28.41
CA GLY A 63 2.36 -9.14 29.46
C GLY A 63 3.01 -7.88 30.01
N ILE A 64 3.83 -7.21 29.19
CA ILE A 64 4.55 -5.99 29.56
C ILE A 64 4.28 -4.85 28.57
N GLY A 65 4.37 -3.62 29.04
CA GLY A 65 4.24 -2.44 28.23
C GLY A 65 4.87 -1.19 28.87
N ASN A 66 4.72 -0.05 28.19
CA ASN A 66 5.35 1.23 28.57
C ASN A 66 6.89 1.10 28.65
N ILE A 67 7.50 0.78 27.51
CA ILE A 67 8.95 0.54 27.36
C ILE A 67 9.49 1.33 26.17
N VAL A 68 10.67 1.94 26.33
CA VAL A 68 11.44 2.53 25.24
C VAL A 68 12.73 1.76 25.05
N VAL A 69 13.01 1.32 23.83
CA VAL A 69 14.28 0.73 23.40
C VAL A 69 14.93 1.72 22.45
N GLN A 70 16.18 2.11 22.72
CA GLN A 70 16.79 3.19 21.97
C GLN A 70 18.31 3.10 21.75
N GLY A 71 18.75 3.77 20.68
CA GLY A 71 20.14 4.05 20.38
C GLY A 71 20.91 2.86 19.80
N GLY A 72 22.04 3.11 19.16
CA GLY A 72 23.01 2.06 18.81
C GLY A 72 22.60 1.10 17.69
N THR A 73 23.24 -0.07 17.67
CA THR A 73 23.13 -1.07 16.60
C THR A 73 22.94 -2.45 17.20
N LEU A 74 21.95 -3.19 16.67
CA LEU A 74 21.82 -4.63 16.86
C LEU A 74 22.24 -5.32 15.57
N ARG A 75 23.27 -6.17 15.66
CA ARG A 75 23.84 -6.87 14.51
C ARG A 75 23.74 -8.37 14.66
N ALA A 76 23.12 -9.06 13.71
CA ALA A 76 23.14 -10.52 13.66
C ALA A 76 24.58 -11.04 13.52
N SER A 77 24.93 -12.05 14.30
CA SER A 77 26.13 -12.85 14.12
C SER A 77 25.99 -13.81 12.93
N ASP A 78 27.10 -14.41 12.51
CA ASP A 78 27.12 -15.45 11.47
C ASP A 78 26.32 -16.70 11.86
N THR A 79 26.06 -16.90 13.16
CA THR A 79 25.29 -18.02 13.72
C THR A 79 23.82 -17.68 13.96
N PHE A 80 23.39 -16.44 13.74
CA PHE A 80 22.00 -16.03 13.94
C PHE A 80 21.04 -16.87 13.07
N PRO A 81 19.85 -17.25 13.54
CA PRO A 81 18.92 -18.05 12.74
C PRO A 81 18.38 -17.29 11.52
N GLY A 82 18.34 -17.95 10.36
CA GLY A 82 17.95 -17.33 9.08
C GLY A 82 16.44 -17.08 8.90
N ASP A 83 15.61 -17.56 9.81
CA ASP A 83 14.15 -17.55 9.77
C ASP A 83 13.51 -16.78 10.95
N ARG A 84 14.29 -15.97 11.67
CA ARG A 84 13.87 -15.21 12.85
C ARG A 84 14.14 -13.71 12.69
N HIS A 85 13.75 -12.90 13.67
CA HIS A 85 13.96 -11.45 13.68
C HIS A 85 14.86 -11.04 14.86
N LEU A 86 15.67 -9.99 14.69
CA LEU A 86 16.60 -9.50 15.73
C LEU A 86 15.88 -9.23 17.05
N ILE A 87 14.72 -8.54 16.98
CA ILE A 87 13.80 -8.35 18.10
C ILE A 87 12.46 -9.02 17.79
N GLU A 88 11.89 -9.67 18.80
CA GLU A 88 10.58 -10.32 18.67
C GLU A 88 9.64 -10.00 19.84
N LEU A 89 8.48 -9.42 19.52
CA LEU A 89 7.33 -9.26 20.40
C LEU A 89 6.30 -10.35 20.07
N TRP A 90 6.36 -11.50 20.74
CA TRP A 90 5.34 -12.55 20.64
C TRP A 90 5.36 -13.49 21.85
N ALA A 91 4.24 -14.17 22.15
CA ALA A 91 4.10 -15.10 23.27
C ALA A 91 3.99 -16.56 22.82
N THR A 92 4.58 -17.51 23.57
CA THR A 92 4.45 -18.95 23.27
C THR A 92 3.00 -19.36 23.48
N GLY A 93 2.37 -19.92 22.45
CA GLY A 93 0.93 -20.22 22.46
C GLY A 93 0.10 -19.25 21.62
N SER A 94 0.69 -18.16 21.10
CA SER A 94 0.05 -17.38 20.02
C SER A 94 -0.30 -18.33 18.85
N PRO A 95 -1.49 -18.27 18.26
CA PRO A 95 -1.93 -19.27 17.29
C PRO A 95 -0.96 -19.38 16.14
N LYS A 96 -0.54 -20.61 15.82
CA LYS A 96 0.09 -20.89 14.52
C LYS A 96 -0.93 -20.51 13.44
N PRO A 97 -0.53 -19.78 12.39
CA PRO A 97 -1.44 -19.45 11.29
C PRO A 97 -2.00 -20.75 10.71
N SER A 98 -3.31 -20.94 10.80
CA SER A 98 -3.97 -22.09 10.19
C SER A 98 -3.96 -21.94 8.67
N SER A 99 -3.41 -22.92 7.96
CA SER A 99 -3.32 -22.99 6.48
C SER A 99 -4.67 -23.21 5.78
N SER A 100 -5.78 -22.71 6.34
CA SER A 100 -7.13 -23.01 5.87
C SER A 100 -8.00 -21.75 5.84
N THR A 101 -7.81 -20.92 4.81
CA THR A 101 -8.83 -19.96 4.36
C THR A 101 -9.45 -20.48 3.06
N LYS A 102 -10.13 -21.62 3.14
CA LYS A 102 -11.12 -22.02 2.14
C LYS A 102 -12.49 -21.84 2.78
N ASN A 103 -13.26 -20.89 2.23
CA ASN A 103 -14.71 -20.71 2.40
C ASN A 103 -15.19 -19.99 3.67
N ALA A 104 -14.91 -18.69 3.79
CA ALA A 104 -15.79 -17.78 4.55
C ALA A 104 -16.47 -16.80 3.56
N PRO A 105 -17.80 -16.60 3.62
CA PRO A 105 -18.51 -15.69 2.73
C PRO A 105 -18.13 -14.23 3.00
N ALA A 106 -18.10 -13.43 1.94
CA ALA A 106 -17.81 -12.00 1.95
C ALA A 106 -19.00 -11.15 2.44
N ASN A 107 -19.49 -11.46 3.64
CA ASN A 107 -20.31 -10.52 4.40
C ASN A 107 -19.37 -9.78 5.34
N PHE A 108 -19.55 -8.47 5.48
CA PHE A 108 -18.94 -7.65 6.53
C PHE A 108 -19.41 -8.17 7.89
N SER A 109 -18.88 -9.31 8.33
CA SER A 109 -18.85 -9.63 9.73
C SER A 109 -17.65 -8.89 10.27
N ASP A 110 -17.89 -8.11 11.31
CA ASP A 110 -16.93 -7.79 12.36
C ASP A 110 -16.35 -9.11 12.88
N MET A 111 -15.48 -9.75 12.11
CA MET A 111 -14.64 -10.83 12.57
C MET A 111 -13.69 -10.18 13.54
N LYS A 112 -14.19 -9.98 14.77
CA LYS A 112 -13.50 -9.72 16.02
C LYS A 112 -12.01 -9.51 15.78
N ASP A 113 -11.57 -8.26 15.91
CA ASP A 113 -10.21 -7.82 16.21
C ASP A 113 -9.22 -8.97 16.12
N MET A 114 -8.25 -8.94 15.20
CA MET A 114 -7.34 -10.08 14.96
C MET A 114 -6.57 -10.58 16.21
N ASN A 115 -6.78 -9.98 17.39
CA ASN A 115 -6.75 -10.62 18.71
C ASN A 115 -7.57 -11.93 18.80
N ARG A 116 -7.01 -13.03 18.32
CA ARG A 116 -7.52 -14.36 18.70
C ARG A 116 -7.36 -14.67 20.20
N ASP A 117 -6.41 -14.06 20.92
CA ASP A 117 -6.06 -14.43 22.30
C ASP A 117 -5.67 -13.24 23.22
N GLY A 118 -6.08 -12.02 22.88
CA GLY A 118 -5.74 -10.80 23.65
C GLY A 118 -4.34 -10.25 23.35
N MET A 119 -4.15 -8.96 23.65
CA MET A 119 -2.87 -8.28 23.47
C MET A 119 -1.85 -8.80 24.48
N THR A 120 -0.61 -8.92 24.03
CA THR A 120 0.53 -9.39 24.85
C THR A 120 1.56 -8.30 25.12
N TYR A 121 1.50 -7.21 24.36
CA TYR A 121 2.36 -6.04 24.51
C TYR A 121 1.56 -4.78 24.21
N GLU A 122 1.93 -3.69 24.85
CA GLU A 122 1.33 -2.38 24.63
C GLU A 122 2.33 -1.26 24.89
N ASP A 123 2.29 -0.18 24.11
CA ASP A 123 3.12 1.01 24.34
C ASP A 123 4.62 0.67 24.41
N ILE A 124 5.11 0.00 23.36
CA ILE A 124 6.53 -0.30 23.18
C ILE A 124 7.07 0.56 22.05
N THR A 125 8.11 1.35 22.34
CA THR A 125 8.79 2.22 21.38
C THR A 125 10.17 1.68 21.05
N PHE A 126 10.48 1.57 19.76
CA PHE A 126 11.83 1.37 19.22
C PHE A 126 12.25 2.64 18.49
N ARG A 127 13.37 3.25 18.89
CA ARG A 127 13.80 4.52 18.28
C ARG A 127 15.31 4.65 18.15
N ASP A 128 15.80 5.30 17.10
CA ASP A 128 17.22 5.59 16.93
C ASP A 128 18.11 4.32 16.89
N ILE A 129 17.60 3.20 16.36
CA ILE A 129 18.32 1.90 16.30
C ILE A 129 18.66 1.53 14.85
N LEU A 130 19.88 1.07 14.63
CA LEU A 130 20.25 0.31 13.44
C LEU A 130 20.00 -1.19 13.67
N PHE A 131 19.01 -1.73 12.98
CA PHE A 131 18.72 -3.16 12.87
C PHE A 131 19.48 -3.74 11.68
N ASP A 132 20.53 -4.50 11.96
CA ASP A 132 21.40 -5.06 10.95
C ASP A 132 21.35 -6.58 10.97
N SER A 133 20.52 -7.14 10.08
CA SER A 133 20.27 -8.58 10.02
C SER A 133 21.41 -9.37 9.38
N SER A 134 22.50 -8.73 8.91
CA SER A 134 23.68 -9.41 8.35
C SER A 134 23.37 -10.49 7.28
N PHE A 135 22.33 -10.28 6.48
CA PHE A 135 21.77 -11.22 5.52
C PHE A 135 21.24 -12.52 6.14
N ARG A 136 20.66 -12.41 7.34
CA ARG A 136 20.08 -13.52 8.11
C ARG A 136 18.79 -13.08 8.79
N GLY A 137 17.67 -13.69 8.40
CA GLY A 137 16.38 -13.41 9.02
C GLY A 137 15.90 -11.98 8.76
N GLY A 138 15.26 -11.38 9.76
CA GLY A 138 14.61 -10.07 9.68
C GLY A 138 14.97 -9.14 10.84
N GLY A 139 14.42 -7.93 10.84
CA GLY A 139 14.72 -6.91 11.85
C GLY A 139 13.82 -7.01 13.08
N LEU A 140 12.53 -6.70 12.89
CA LEU A 140 11.54 -6.62 13.97
C LEU A 140 10.30 -7.47 13.67
N LEU A 141 9.90 -8.30 14.63
CA LEU A 141 8.64 -9.03 14.61
C LEU A 141 7.70 -8.52 15.71
N VAL A 142 6.48 -8.14 15.33
CA VAL A 142 5.42 -7.69 16.23
C VAL A 142 4.19 -8.57 16.06
N ILE A 143 3.75 -9.24 17.13
CA ILE A 143 2.56 -10.09 17.13
C ILE A 143 1.66 -9.76 18.33
N ASN A 144 0.33 -9.69 18.12
CA ASN A 144 -0.66 -9.49 19.19
C ASN A 144 -0.27 -8.32 20.12
N SER A 145 0.00 -7.15 19.53
CA SER A 145 0.45 -5.96 20.25
C SER A 145 -0.44 -4.77 19.89
N ALA A 146 -0.56 -3.82 20.82
CA ALA A 146 -1.24 -2.54 20.59
C ALA A 146 -0.25 -1.38 20.75
N ARG A 147 -0.42 -0.28 19.99
CA ARG A 147 0.35 0.97 20.20
C ARG A 147 1.87 0.73 20.24
N VAL A 148 2.39 0.10 19.19
CA VAL A 148 3.83 -0.10 19.02
C VAL A 148 4.37 0.99 18.12
N HIS A 149 5.44 1.65 18.55
CA HIS A 149 6.08 2.73 17.80
C HIS A 149 7.47 2.30 17.31
N VAL A 150 7.74 2.49 16.02
CA VAL A 150 9.05 2.28 15.40
C VAL A 150 9.44 3.59 14.73
N ALA A 151 10.37 4.32 15.31
CA ALA A 151 10.72 5.67 14.87
C ALA A 151 12.22 5.78 14.55
N ASP A 152 12.58 6.65 13.61
CA ASP A 152 13.96 7.12 13.42
C ASP A 152 15.01 5.99 13.32
N SER A 153 14.62 4.87 12.70
CA SER A 153 15.39 3.62 12.72
C SER A 153 15.83 3.20 11.33
N PHE A 154 16.93 2.44 11.27
CA PHE A 154 17.50 1.95 10.02
C PHE A 154 17.49 0.42 10.00
N PHE A 155 16.94 -0.19 8.95
CA PHE A 155 16.87 -1.65 8.79
C PHE A 155 17.69 -2.07 7.58
N LEU A 156 18.72 -2.90 7.80
CA LEU A 156 19.64 -3.35 6.78
C LEU A 156 19.73 -4.86 6.73
N ARG A 157 19.96 -5.39 5.51
CA ARG A 157 20.43 -6.77 5.29
C ARG A 157 19.49 -7.85 5.85
N PHE A 158 18.19 -7.62 5.81
CA PHE A 158 17.19 -8.68 6.06
C PHE A 158 17.05 -9.59 4.84
N THR A 159 16.89 -10.89 5.05
CA THR A 159 16.51 -11.86 4.00
C THR A 159 15.05 -12.26 4.07
N THR A 160 14.37 -11.97 5.19
CA THR A 160 12.93 -12.18 5.35
C THR A 160 12.19 -10.84 5.33
N GLN A 161 11.89 -10.26 6.50
CA GLN A 161 11.21 -8.98 6.63
C GLN A 161 12.06 -8.00 7.44
N GLY A 162 12.19 -6.76 6.97
CA GLY A 162 12.71 -5.68 7.82
C GLY A 162 11.84 -5.53 9.05
N ILE A 163 10.54 -5.31 8.84
CA ILE A 163 9.50 -5.28 9.88
C ILE A 163 8.35 -6.20 9.47
N LEU A 164 7.92 -7.06 10.39
CA LEU A 164 6.75 -7.91 10.24
C LEU A 164 5.77 -7.68 11.39
N VAL A 165 4.55 -7.24 11.05
CA VAL A 165 3.45 -7.06 12.00
C VAL A 165 2.37 -8.09 11.69
N LYS A 166 1.91 -8.83 12.70
CA LYS A 166 0.82 -9.81 12.58
C LYS A 166 -0.14 -9.66 13.73
N TRP A 167 -1.43 -9.56 13.42
CA TRP A 167 -2.46 -9.36 14.44
C TRP A 167 -2.20 -8.08 15.28
N GLY A 168 -3.02 -7.83 16.29
CA GLY A 168 -2.93 -6.59 17.04
C GLY A 168 -3.41 -5.37 16.24
N HIS A 169 -3.20 -4.18 16.82
CA HIS A 169 -3.70 -2.90 16.33
C HIS A 169 -2.61 -1.81 16.50
N GLU A 170 -2.66 -0.74 15.72
CA GLU A 170 -1.93 0.51 16.02
C GLU A 170 -0.40 0.33 16.12
N THR A 171 0.23 -0.36 15.17
CA THR A 171 1.68 -0.27 14.98
C THR A 171 2.00 0.91 14.05
N PHE A 172 2.79 1.86 14.54
CA PHE A 172 3.20 3.04 13.79
C PHE A 172 4.69 2.98 13.46
N VAL A 173 5.00 3.03 12.16
CA VAL A 173 6.38 3.07 11.65
C VAL A 173 6.60 4.44 11.04
N SER A 174 7.54 5.23 11.57
CA SER A 174 7.79 6.59 11.11
C SER A 174 9.27 6.92 10.95
N ASN A 175 9.60 7.74 9.95
CA ASN A 175 10.96 8.29 9.76
C ASN A 175 12.05 7.21 9.66
N CYS A 176 11.72 6.07 9.07
CA CYS A 176 12.61 4.93 8.97
C CYS A 176 13.17 4.76 7.55
N PHE A 177 14.33 4.13 7.47
CA PHE A 177 14.93 3.69 6.21
C PHE A 177 15.06 2.17 6.24
N LEU A 178 14.69 1.47 5.17
CA LEU A 178 14.75 0.01 5.11
C LEU A 178 15.28 -0.49 3.77
N GLY A 179 16.29 -1.36 3.81
CA GLY A 179 16.72 -2.07 2.61
C GLY A 179 17.54 -3.32 2.85
N GLN A 180 17.41 -4.29 1.95
CA GLN A 180 18.18 -5.53 2.02
C GLN A 180 19.65 -5.28 1.68
N HIS A 181 19.95 -4.42 0.70
CA HIS A 181 21.32 -4.09 0.30
C HIS A 181 21.56 -2.58 0.46
N PRO A 182 22.61 -2.14 1.16
CA PRO A 182 22.95 -0.72 1.23
C PRO A 182 23.40 -0.22 -0.15
N THR A 183 22.48 0.42 -0.88
CA THR A 183 22.68 0.97 -2.23
C THR A 183 21.81 2.22 -2.44
N ASP A 184 22.27 3.11 -3.31
CA ASP A 184 21.55 4.29 -3.81
C ASP A 184 20.97 4.09 -5.23
N GLY A 185 21.10 2.89 -5.80
CA GLY A 185 20.55 2.51 -7.10
C GLY A 185 21.59 1.90 -8.05
N GLY A 186 21.13 1.26 -9.13
CA GLY A 186 22.01 0.72 -10.16
C GLY A 186 22.87 -0.48 -9.73
N ASP A 187 22.46 -1.19 -8.67
CA ASP A 187 23.13 -2.40 -8.22
C ASP A 187 22.94 -3.53 -9.26
N PRO A 188 24.02 -4.08 -9.85
CA PRO A 188 23.92 -5.20 -10.78
C PRO A 188 23.21 -6.45 -10.20
N ALA A 189 23.15 -6.58 -8.88
CA ALA A 189 22.48 -7.67 -8.18
C ALA A 189 20.99 -7.43 -7.92
N GLU A 190 20.41 -6.29 -8.33
CA GLU A 190 19.01 -5.92 -8.03
C GLU A 190 17.99 -7.01 -8.39
N GLY A 191 18.19 -7.72 -9.50
CA GLY A 191 17.31 -8.83 -9.90
C GLY A 191 17.23 -9.97 -8.88
N SER A 192 18.23 -10.09 -7.99
CA SER A 192 18.32 -11.13 -6.96
C SER A 192 17.78 -10.73 -5.59
N TYR A 193 17.37 -9.48 -5.40
CA TYR A 193 16.73 -9.04 -4.14
C TYR A 193 15.50 -9.90 -3.87
N ALA A 194 15.30 -10.24 -2.59
CA ALA A 194 14.32 -11.24 -2.13
C ALA A 194 13.56 -10.84 -0.85
N GLY A 195 14.09 -9.90 -0.06
CA GLY A 195 13.48 -9.48 1.20
C GLY A 195 12.24 -8.60 1.00
N ILE A 196 11.39 -8.55 2.03
CA ILE A 196 10.26 -7.60 2.13
C ILE A 196 10.64 -6.54 3.16
N ALA A 197 10.50 -5.25 2.85
CA ALA A 197 10.89 -4.25 3.85
C ALA A 197 9.88 -4.18 5.01
N ILE A 198 8.60 -4.02 4.71
CA ILE A 198 7.52 -3.97 5.71
C ILE A 198 6.37 -4.87 5.29
N ASP A 199 5.93 -5.75 6.18
CA ASP A 199 4.76 -6.61 5.99
C ASP A 199 3.77 -6.42 7.14
N ILE A 200 2.59 -5.87 6.84
CA ILE A 200 1.53 -5.58 7.81
C ILE A 200 0.35 -6.53 7.57
N ALA A 201 0.22 -7.52 8.44
CA ALA A 201 -0.91 -8.45 8.52
C ALA A 201 -1.75 -8.20 9.79
N SER A 202 -2.11 -6.94 10.00
CA SER A 202 -2.95 -6.44 11.09
C SER A 202 -3.70 -5.18 10.66
N THR A 203 -4.56 -4.64 11.52
CA THR A 203 -5.42 -3.47 11.22
C THR A 203 -4.97 -2.22 11.96
N ASP A 204 -5.42 -1.07 11.49
CA ASP A 204 -5.28 0.24 12.16
C ASP A 204 -3.83 0.72 12.32
N ASN A 205 -2.95 0.33 11.40
CA ASN A 205 -1.53 0.71 11.42
C ASN A 205 -1.25 1.92 10.53
N ALA A 206 -0.12 2.58 10.79
CA ALA A 206 0.37 3.70 9.99
C ALA A 206 1.84 3.51 9.62
N VAL A 207 2.18 3.82 8.38
CA VAL A 207 3.57 3.97 7.93
C VAL A 207 3.73 5.37 7.35
N THR A 208 4.60 6.17 7.95
CA THR A 208 4.71 7.61 7.64
C THR A 208 6.15 8.01 7.41
N ASP A 209 6.44 8.71 6.32
CA ASP A 209 7.79 9.24 6.01
C ASP A 209 8.88 8.15 6.03
N VAL A 210 8.60 7.03 5.37
CA VAL A 210 9.51 5.87 5.29
C VAL A 210 10.10 5.73 3.91
N VAL A 211 11.41 5.50 3.85
CA VAL A 211 12.13 5.20 2.62
C VAL A 211 12.47 3.73 2.55
N VAL A 212 12.09 3.08 1.45
CA VAL A 212 12.39 1.68 1.19
C VAL A 212 13.23 1.56 -0.07
N PHE A 213 14.37 0.89 0.05
CA PHE A 213 15.32 0.65 -1.03
C PHE A 213 15.72 -0.81 -1.07
N SER A 214 16.17 -1.30 -2.22
CA SER A 214 16.81 -2.61 -2.37
C SER A 214 16.07 -3.87 -1.85
N ALA A 215 14.76 -3.80 -1.58
CA ALA A 215 13.93 -4.96 -1.24
C ALA A 215 13.24 -5.54 -2.50
N ASP A 216 12.87 -6.83 -2.49
CA ASP A 216 12.03 -7.39 -3.56
C ASP A 216 10.64 -6.74 -3.58
N THR A 217 10.04 -6.65 -2.40
CA THR A 217 8.80 -5.92 -2.18
C THR A 217 8.99 -4.86 -1.11
N GLY A 218 8.54 -3.64 -1.38
CA GLY A 218 8.64 -2.54 -0.43
C GLY A 218 7.72 -2.74 0.77
N ILE A 219 6.42 -2.53 0.57
CA ILE A 219 5.41 -2.63 1.63
C ILE A 219 4.29 -3.59 1.23
N VAL A 220 3.90 -4.50 2.12
CA VAL A 220 2.76 -5.42 1.93
C VAL A 220 1.67 -5.13 2.96
N LEU A 221 0.45 -4.88 2.50
CA LEU A 221 -0.75 -4.65 3.30
C LEU A 221 -1.73 -5.83 3.19
N ARG A 222 -1.67 -6.72 4.16
CA ARG A 222 -2.54 -7.92 4.28
C ARG A 222 -3.70 -7.73 5.24
N GLY A 223 -3.65 -6.73 6.12
CA GLY A 223 -4.76 -6.37 7.00
C GLY A 223 -5.46 -5.07 6.59
N ASN A 224 -6.67 -4.87 7.11
CA ASN A 224 -7.55 -3.79 6.69
C ASN A 224 -7.15 -2.44 7.32
N ALA A 225 -7.75 -1.36 6.81
CA ALA A 225 -7.80 -0.04 7.45
C ALA A 225 -6.45 0.65 7.71
N ASN A 226 -5.35 0.20 7.10
CA ASN A 226 -4.03 0.82 7.28
C ASN A 226 -3.86 2.09 6.44
N ILE A 227 -2.93 2.94 6.84
CA ILE A 227 -2.57 4.15 6.10
C ILE A 227 -1.06 4.23 5.85
N LEU A 228 -0.69 4.53 4.60
CA LEU A 228 0.66 4.87 4.19
C LEU A 228 0.69 6.34 3.79
N THR A 229 1.60 7.13 4.36
CA THR A 229 1.76 8.56 4.02
C THR A 229 3.22 8.91 3.80
N GLY A 230 3.56 9.59 2.71
CA GLY A 230 4.95 10.07 2.49
C GLY A 230 5.97 8.94 2.32
N VAL A 231 5.55 7.76 1.87
CA VAL A 231 6.45 6.61 1.65
C VAL A 231 7.19 6.77 0.32
N HIS A 232 8.51 6.54 0.31
CA HIS A 232 9.32 6.52 -0.90
C HIS A 232 9.82 5.09 -1.15
N CYS A 233 9.37 4.47 -2.24
CA CYS A 233 9.86 3.18 -2.68
C CYS A 233 10.76 3.37 -3.91
N TYR A 234 12.03 3.01 -3.76
CA TYR A 234 12.98 2.77 -4.84
C TYR A 234 13.65 1.39 -4.63
N ASN A 235 12.81 0.41 -4.31
CA ASN A 235 13.23 -0.97 -4.15
C ASN A 235 13.36 -1.66 -5.52
N LYS A 236 13.55 -2.98 -5.57
CA LYS A 236 13.67 -3.75 -6.82
C LYS A 236 12.64 -3.28 -7.85
N ALA A 237 13.12 -2.76 -8.97
CA ALA A 237 12.30 -2.17 -10.02
C ALA A 237 11.31 -3.19 -10.57
N MET A 238 10.16 -2.71 -11.04
CA MET A 238 9.14 -3.56 -11.62
C MET A 238 9.65 -4.34 -12.85
N GLY A 239 10.67 -3.82 -13.55
CA GLY A 239 11.31 -4.49 -14.68
C GLY A 239 12.05 -5.78 -14.29
N PHE A 240 12.45 -5.90 -13.03
CA PHE A 240 13.02 -7.12 -12.44
C PHE A 240 11.98 -7.95 -11.66
N GLY A 241 10.70 -7.55 -11.69
CA GLY A 241 9.61 -8.23 -11.00
C GLY A 241 9.36 -7.76 -9.57
N GLY A 242 10.04 -6.72 -9.10
CA GLY A 242 9.79 -6.17 -7.76
C GLY A 242 8.50 -5.35 -7.68
N VAL A 243 8.02 -5.14 -6.45
CA VAL A 243 6.77 -4.42 -6.16
C VAL A 243 7.03 -3.33 -5.15
N GLY A 244 6.53 -2.10 -5.39
CA GLY A 244 6.65 -1.02 -4.41
C GLY A 244 5.72 -1.26 -3.24
N ILE A 245 4.42 -1.29 -3.52
CA ILE A 245 3.37 -1.48 -2.51
C ILE A 245 2.39 -2.55 -3.00
N SER A 246 2.16 -3.58 -2.18
CA SER A 246 1.18 -4.65 -2.43
C SER A 246 -0.01 -4.50 -1.47
N VAL A 247 -1.21 -4.25 -2.01
CA VAL A 247 -2.46 -4.09 -1.26
C VAL A 247 -3.34 -5.31 -1.50
N GLN A 248 -3.59 -6.08 -0.43
CA GLN A 248 -4.27 -7.39 -0.49
C GLN A 248 -5.55 -7.43 0.34
N SER A 249 -5.96 -6.28 0.88
CA SER A 249 -6.99 -6.15 1.90
C SER A 249 -7.70 -4.79 1.80
N ALA A 250 -8.84 -4.68 2.48
CA ALA A 250 -9.77 -3.58 2.28
C ALA A 250 -9.36 -2.32 3.06
N GLN A 251 -9.95 -1.17 2.69
CA GLN A 251 -9.92 0.06 3.50
C GLN A 251 -8.53 0.69 3.70
N ASN A 252 -7.56 0.29 2.87
CA ASN A 252 -6.21 0.82 2.92
C ASN A 252 -6.11 2.14 2.15
N ARG A 253 -5.37 3.10 2.71
CA ARG A 253 -5.13 4.43 2.15
C ARG A 253 -3.64 4.63 1.88
N ILE A 254 -3.29 5.04 0.67
CA ILE A 254 -1.92 5.31 0.25
C ILE A 254 -1.88 6.76 -0.24
N ILE A 255 -1.24 7.63 0.52
CA ILE A 255 -1.30 9.08 0.35
C ILE A 255 0.10 9.63 0.19
N SER A 256 0.29 10.48 -0.83
CA SER A 256 1.58 11.10 -1.14
C SER A 256 2.76 10.13 -1.25
N PRO A 257 2.63 8.94 -1.88
CA PRO A 257 3.80 8.08 -2.07
C PRO A 257 4.71 8.63 -3.18
N TYR A 258 6.00 8.38 -3.09
CA TYR A 258 6.93 8.50 -4.22
C TYR A 258 7.38 7.10 -4.64
N LEU A 259 7.10 6.72 -5.89
CA LEU A 259 7.45 5.42 -6.46
C LEU A 259 8.46 5.63 -7.59
N ASP A 260 9.68 5.13 -7.41
CA ASP A 260 10.78 5.25 -8.36
C ASP A 260 11.02 3.90 -9.06
N TYR A 261 10.54 3.74 -10.31
CA TYR A 261 10.49 2.47 -11.05
C TYR A 261 9.68 1.34 -10.38
N ASN A 262 8.90 1.66 -9.34
CA ASN A 262 8.03 0.71 -8.64
C ASN A 262 6.54 0.94 -8.94
N ASN A 263 5.74 -0.10 -8.73
CA ASN A 263 4.29 -0.07 -8.87
C ASN A 263 3.56 -0.20 -7.52
N ILE A 264 2.30 0.21 -7.51
CA ILE A 264 1.32 -0.23 -6.51
C ILE A 264 0.50 -1.36 -7.14
N VAL A 265 0.38 -2.50 -6.47
CA VAL A 265 -0.46 -3.63 -6.91
C VAL A 265 -1.62 -3.79 -5.94
N ILE A 266 -2.86 -3.70 -6.43
CA ILE A 266 -4.08 -3.80 -5.62
C ILE A 266 -4.88 -5.01 -6.08
N VAL A 267 -5.08 -5.99 -5.20
CA VAL A 267 -5.84 -7.22 -5.49
C VAL A 267 -7.28 -7.05 -5.06
N ASP A 268 -8.23 -7.28 -5.98
CA ASP A 268 -9.69 -7.13 -5.77
C ASP A 268 -10.06 -5.91 -4.91
N PRO A 269 -9.87 -4.68 -5.41
CA PRO A 269 -9.99 -3.46 -4.61
C PRO A 269 -11.31 -3.38 -3.84
N ASP A 270 -11.20 -3.10 -2.53
CA ASP A 270 -12.34 -2.90 -1.62
C ASP A 270 -12.07 -1.69 -0.71
N GLN A 271 -12.71 -0.55 -0.98
CA GLN A 271 -12.53 0.71 -0.25
C GLN A 271 -11.06 1.19 -0.20
N VAL A 272 -10.33 1.06 -1.31
CA VAL A 272 -8.90 1.44 -1.40
C VAL A 272 -8.74 2.83 -2.01
N HIS A 273 -7.89 3.65 -1.40
CA HIS A 273 -7.61 5.02 -1.84
C HIS A 273 -6.12 5.22 -2.14
N VAL A 274 -5.81 5.78 -3.30
CA VAL A 274 -4.47 6.19 -3.74
C VAL A 274 -4.52 7.64 -4.19
N SER A 275 -3.75 8.53 -3.56
CA SER A 275 -3.75 9.94 -3.93
C SER A 275 -2.44 10.67 -3.71
N ASN A 276 -2.30 11.80 -4.42
CA ASN A 276 -1.19 12.74 -4.31
C ASN A 276 0.21 12.13 -4.53
N GLY A 277 0.29 10.97 -5.16
CA GLY A 277 1.54 10.26 -5.39
C GLY A 277 2.31 10.78 -6.59
N PHE A 278 3.64 10.60 -6.54
CA PHE A 278 4.52 10.77 -7.69
C PHE A 278 5.04 9.40 -8.13
N PHE A 279 4.82 9.06 -9.39
CA PHE A 279 5.26 7.81 -10.00
C PHE A 279 6.27 8.12 -11.10
N TYR A 280 7.52 7.75 -10.88
CA TYR A 280 8.61 7.94 -11.83
C TYR A 280 9.02 6.61 -12.48
N GLY A 281 9.69 6.67 -13.62
CA GLY A 281 10.32 5.49 -14.23
C GLY A 281 9.31 4.43 -14.70
N ASN A 282 8.15 4.84 -15.21
CA ASN A 282 7.02 3.96 -15.56
C ASN A 282 6.29 3.32 -14.37
N GLY A 283 6.48 3.84 -13.15
CA GLY A 283 5.63 3.44 -12.02
C GLY A 283 4.14 3.60 -12.34
N SER A 284 3.32 2.66 -11.85
CA SER A 284 1.89 2.59 -12.18
C SER A 284 1.09 1.93 -11.08
N VAL A 285 -0.24 2.06 -11.12
CA VAL A 285 -1.15 1.25 -10.30
C VAL A 285 -1.62 0.04 -11.11
N VAL A 286 -1.52 -1.16 -10.55
CA VAL A 286 -1.98 -2.41 -11.15
C VAL A 286 -3.16 -2.94 -10.36
N LEU A 287 -4.31 -3.08 -11.02
CA LEU A 287 -5.52 -3.69 -10.47
C LEU A 287 -5.56 -5.16 -10.87
N LYS A 288 -5.40 -6.05 -9.90
CA LYS A 288 -5.37 -7.49 -10.12
C LYS A 288 -6.66 -8.14 -9.67
N SER A 289 -7.29 -8.87 -10.59
CA SER A 289 -8.51 -9.63 -10.31
C SER A 289 -8.16 -11.04 -9.82
N ASN A 290 -8.61 -11.39 -8.62
CA ASN A 290 -8.60 -12.77 -8.13
C ASN A 290 -10.04 -13.30 -7.96
N LYS A 291 -10.89 -12.55 -7.25
CA LYS A 291 -12.36 -12.76 -7.15
C LYS A 291 -13.12 -12.03 -8.26
N GLY A 292 -12.51 -11.02 -8.86
CA GLY A 292 -13.11 -10.25 -9.96
C GLY A 292 -14.11 -9.21 -9.50
N ARG A 293 -13.86 -8.58 -8.34
CA ARG A 293 -14.67 -7.47 -7.81
C ARG A 293 -13.81 -6.22 -7.60
N VAL A 294 -14.34 -5.07 -8.00
CA VAL A 294 -13.90 -3.73 -7.57
C VAL A 294 -15.06 -3.10 -6.82
N SER A 295 -14.82 -2.60 -5.60
CA SER A 295 -15.82 -1.94 -4.77
C SER A 295 -15.15 -0.76 -4.05
N GLY A 296 -15.49 0.48 -4.36
CA GLY A 296 -14.89 1.64 -3.66
C GLY A 296 -13.40 1.79 -3.96
N LEU A 297 -13.02 2.02 -5.21
CA LEU A 297 -11.64 2.31 -5.59
C LEU A 297 -11.50 3.81 -5.88
N THR A 298 -10.47 4.46 -5.35
CA THR A 298 -10.14 5.85 -5.70
C THR A 298 -8.65 5.96 -6.05
N ILE A 299 -8.33 6.43 -7.24
CA ILE A 299 -6.97 6.76 -7.69
C ILE A 299 -6.97 8.17 -8.28
N VAL A 300 -6.59 9.17 -7.49
CA VAL A 300 -6.80 10.58 -7.85
C VAL A 300 -5.61 11.48 -7.55
N ASP A 301 -5.48 12.57 -8.31
CA ASP A 301 -4.55 13.66 -8.00
C ASP A 301 -3.07 13.21 -7.97
N ASN A 302 -2.72 12.16 -8.74
CA ASN A 302 -1.34 11.66 -8.84
C ASN A 302 -0.63 12.20 -10.10
N VAL A 303 0.70 12.24 -10.03
CA VAL A 303 1.60 12.61 -11.13
C VAL A 303 2.35 11.38 -11.61
N PHE A 304 2.27 11.06 -12.90
CA PHE A 304 2.97 9.93 -13.51
C PHE A 304 3.96 10.42 -14.57
N SER A 305 5.19 9.90 -14.55
CA SER A 305 6.23 10.25 -15.51
C SER A 305 6.97 9.01 -16.00
N GLY A 306 7.06 8.85 -17.32
CA GLY A 306 7.65 7.68 -17.96
C GLY A 306 7.44 7.67 -19.48
N ASN A 307 7.52 6.49 -20.08
CA ASN A 307 7.45 6.24 -21.51
C ASN A 307 6.37 5.20 -21.84
N ALA A 308 5.30 5.65 -22.51
CA ALA A 308 4.23 4.88 -23.18
C ALA A 308 3.38 3.93 -22.32
N ALA A 309 3.83 3.51 -21.13
CA ALA A 309 3.08 2.61 -20.26
C ALA A 309 1.83 3.29 -19.68
N PRO A 310 0.71 2.57 -19.51
CA PRO A 310 -0.50 3.14 -18.91
C PRO A 310 -0.33 3.35 -17.40
N ILE A 311 -0.93 4.41 -16.88
CA ILE A 311 -0.86 4.76 -15.44
C ILE A 311 -1.64 3.79 -14.55
N VAL A 312 -2.70 3.18 -15.09
CA VAL A 312 -3.46 2.11 -14.44
C VAL A 312 -3.54 0.91 -15.37
N ARG A 313 -3.15 -0.27 -14.87
CA ARG A 313 -3.23 -1.56 -15.56
C ARG A 313 -4.29 -2.44 -14.93
N ILE A 314 -4.97 -3.23 -15.75
CA ILE A 314 -5.85 -4.32 -15.29
C ILE A 314 -5.18 -5.64 -15.61
N GLU A 315 -5.10 -6.51 -14.61
CA GLU A 315 -4.67 -7.90 -14.76
C GLU A 315 -5.82 -8.83 -14.38
N GLY A 316 -6.32 -9.61 -15.35
CA GLY A 316 -7.48 -10.47 -15.18
C GLY A 316 -8.80 -9.79 -15.56
N VAL A 317 -9.93 -10.36 -15.12
CA VAL A 317 -11.28 -9.93 -15.53
C VAL A 317 -12.13 -9.59 -14.31
N PHE A 318 -12.52 -8.32 -14.18
CA PHE A 318 -13.48 -7.86 -13.18
C PHE A 318 -14.91 -8.06 -13.68
N LYS A 319 -15.71 -8.81 -12.91
CA LYS A 319 -17.12 -9.14 -13.21
C LYS A 319 -18.08 -8.12 -12.60
N SER A 320 -17.71 -7.52 -11.47
CA SER A 320 -18.44 -6.44 -10.81
C SER A 320 -17.47 -5.31 -10.51
N VAL A 321 -17.90 -4.09 -10.82
CA VAL A 321 -17.17 -2.85 -10.61
C VAL A 321 -18.17 -1.87 -10.07
N ASP A 322 -17.96 -1.46 -8.83
CA ASP A 322 -18.84 -0.59 -8.06
C ASP A 322 -18.02 0.54 -7.43
N GLN A 323 -18.48 1.78 -7.53
CA GLN A 323 -17.85 2.96 -6.90
C GLN A 323 -16.35 3.10 -7.24
N ALA A 324 -15.99 2.99 -8.53
CA ALA A 324 -14.61 3.12 -8.99
C ALA A 324 -14.32 4.49 -9.62
N VAL A 325 -13.40 5.24 -9.02
CA VAL A 325 -12.97 6.58 -9.45
C VAL A 325 -11.48 6.57 -9.75
N VAL A 326 -11.12 6.80 -11.01
CA VAL A 326 -9.75 7.08 -11.43
C VAL A 326 -9.79 8.39 -12.21
N ASP A 327 -9.33 9.49 -11.63
CA ASP A 327 -9.54 10.83 -12.20
C ASP A 327 -8.47 11.83 -11.74
N ARG A 328 -8.35 12.97 -12.40
CA ARG A 328 -7.42 14.08 -12.06
C ARG A 328 -5.96 13.66 -11.92
N ASN A 329 -5.57 12.59 -12.58
CA ASN A 329 -4.17 12.18 -12.68
C ASN A 329 -3.53 12.91 -13.87
N VAL A 330 -2.30 13.37 -13.71
CA VAL A 330 -1.52 14.01 -14.76
C VAL A 330 -0.38 13.11 -15.22
N VAL A 331 -0.08 13.14 -16.51
CA VAL A 331 0.90 12.23 -17.12
C VAL A 331 1.91 13.00 -17.96
N ASN A 332 3.17 12.59 -17.88
CA ASN A 332 4.23 12.98 -18.79
C ASN A 332 4.76 11.71 -19.50
N GLY A 333 4.51 11.60 -20.80
CA GLY A 333 4.94 10.47 -21.65
C GLY A 333 4.23 9.14 -21.43
N MET A 334 3.42 8.99 -20.37
CA MET A 334 2.64 7.79 -20.05
C MET A 334 1.20 7.83 -20.60
N GLY A 335 0.57 6.68 -20.73
CA GLY A 335 -0.81 6.54 -21.18
C GLY A 335 -1.82 6.85 -20.07
N LEU A 336 -2.58 7.94 -20.22
CA LEU A 336 -3.67 8.27 -19.30
C LEU A 336 -4.75 7.18 -19.31
N ARG A 337 -5.16 6.74 -18.12
CA ARG A 337 -6.28 5.83 -17.89
C ARG A 337 -7.18 6.42 -16.82
N SER A 338 -8.50 6.36 -17.02
CA SER A 338 -9.46 7.02 -16.16
C SER A 338 -10.82 6.32 -16.16
N THR A 339 -11.66 6.60 -15.17
CA THR A 339 -13.09 6.25 -15.19
C THR A 339 -13.96 7.45 -15.53
N VAL A 340 -13.39 8.63 -15.80
CA VAL A 340 -14.07 9.85 -16.20
C VAL A 340 -13.38 10.42 -17.43
N ALA A 341 -14.12 10.81 -18.46
CA ALA A 341 -13.50 11.35 -19.67
C ALA A 341 -14.35 12.43 -20.32
N LYS A 342 -13.66 13.36 -21.01
CA LYS A 342 -14.27 14.40 -21.82
C LYS A 342 -13.61 14.45 -23.19
N MET A 343 -14.40 14.62 -24.24
CA MET A 343 -13.91 14.72 -25.62
C MET A 343 -14.81 15.67 -26.43
N ALA A 344 -14.22 16.41 -27.36
CA ALA A 344 -14.97 17.16 -28.36
C ALA A 344 -14.78 16.52 -29.75
N VAL A 345 -15.88 16.28 -30.46
CA VAL A 345 -15.88 15.73 -31.81
C VAL A 345 -16.46 16.75 -32.76
N ALA A 346 -15.68 17.19 -33.74
CA ALA A 346 -16.13 18.10 -34.78
C ALA A 346 -16.64 17.31 -36.00
N GLY A 347 -17.74 17.76 -36.58
CA GLY A 347 -18.28 17.26 -37.84
C GLY A 347 -18.66 18.41 -38.76
N ILE A 348 -18.35 18.26 -40.05
CA ILE A 348 -18.76 19.19 -41.11
C ILE A 348 -19.78 18.45 -41.97
N ASN A 349 -20.95 19.06 -42.18
CA ASN A 349 -22.07 18.48 -42.91
C ASN A 349 -22.38 17.05 -42.44
N GLY A 350 -22.32 16.83 -41.13
CA GLY A 350 -22.46 15.51 -40.52
C GLY A 350 -23.85 15.34 -39.90
N THR A 351 -24.31 14.09 -39.84
CA THR A 351 -25.50 13.69 -39.07
C THR A 351 -25.15 12.82 -37.87
N MET A 352 -23.87 12.52 -37.66
CA MET A 352 -23.36 11.59 -36.66
C MET A 352 -22.03 12.09 -36.10
N TRP A 353 -21.89 12.07 -34.78
CA TRP A 353 -20.65 12.36 -34.06
C TRP A 353 -20.31 11.18 -33.15
N ARG A 354 -19.10 10.64 -33.29
CA ARG A 354 -18.61 9.46 -32.56
C ARG A 354 -17.49 9.88 -31.62
N ALA A 355 -17.77 9.89 -30.32
CA ALA A 355 -16.76 10.09 -29.28
C ALA A 355 -16.27 8.73 -28.80
N ASP A 356 -15.02 8.39 -29.11
CA ASP A 356 -14.40 7.11 -28.76
C ASP A 356 -13.45 7.28 -27.56
N PHE A 357 -13.87 6.75 -26.41
CA PHE A 357 -13.11 6.82 -25.17
C PHE A 357 -12.28 5.55 -24.89
N SER A 358 -12.20 4.60 -25.81
CA SER A 358 -11.53 3.30 -25.61
C SER A 358 -10.06 3.43 -25.21
N GLY A 359 -9.39 4.50 -25.65
CA GLY A 359 -7.99 4.78 -25.30
C GLY A 359 -7.80 5.21 -23.83
N VAL A 360 -8.84 5.73 -23.18
CA VAL A 360 -8.76 6.38 -21.86
C VAL A 360 -9.55 5.62 -20.80
N LEU A 361 -10.77 5.18 -21.12
CA LEU A 361 -11.64 4.52 -20.15
C LEU A 361 -11.12 3.15 -19.75
N LEU A 362 -11.14 2.91 -18.44
CA LEU A 362 -10.48 1.76 -17.83
C LEU A 362 -11.25 0.44 -18.04
N PHE A 363 -12.56 0.47 -17.81
CA PHE A 363 -13.39 -0.73 -17.93
C PHE A 363 -14.11 -0.78 -19.29
N PRO A 364 -14.19 -1.92 -19.96
CA PRO A 364 -14.96 -2.03 -21.21
C PRO A 364 -16.46 -2.03 -20.89
N ASN A 365 -17.27 -1.31 -21.67
CA ASN A 365 -18.74 -1.35 -21.59
C ASN A 365 -19.27 -1.03 -20.19
N LYS A 366 -18.79 0.10 -19.65
CA LYS A 366 -19.14 0.57 -18.31
C LYS A 366 -19.44 2.06 -18.26
N ILE A 367 -19.79 2.69 -19.38
CA ILE A 367 -20.27 4.07 -19.34
C ILE A 367 -21.67 4.07 -18.68
N ASN A 368 -21.79 4.70 -17.52
CA ASN A 368 -23.05 4.77 -16.78
C ASN A 368 -23.75 6.11 -16.95
N HIS A 369 -22.98 7.18 -17.13
CA HIS A 369 -23.52 8.52 -17.36
C HIS A 369 -22.94 9.13 -18.63
N VAL A 370 -23.81 9.82 -19.38
CA VAL A 370 -23.44 10.60 -20.56
C VAL A 370 -24.04 11.99 -20.44
N GLY A 371 -23.18 13.01 -20.45
CA GLY A 371 -23.55 14.39 -20.68
C GLY A 371 -22.99 14.86 -22.03
N TYR A 372 -23.72 15.70 -22.76
CA TYR A 372 -23.17 16.33 -23.96
C TYR A 372 -23.69 17.75 -24.17
N ALA A 373 -22.86 18.57 -24.80
CA ALA A 373 -23.21 19.88 -25.31
C ALA A 373 -23.06 19.88 -26.83
N PHE A 374 -24.05 20.41 -27.54
CA PHE A 374 -24.10 20.43 -29.00
C PHE A 374 -23.92 21.87 -29.49
N TYR A 375 -22.75 22.18 -30.05
CA TYR A 375 -22.43 23.52 -30.54
C TYR A 375 -22.55 23.57 -32.07
N LEU A 376 -23.59 24.24 -32.56
CA LEU A 376 -23.78 24.53 -33.98
C LEU A 376 -22.80 25.63 -34.41
N ARG A 377 -21.98 25.36 -35.42
CA ARG A 377 -21.14 26.36 -36.08
C ARG A 377 -21.96 27.03 -37.18
N SER A 378 -22.19 28.33 -37.05
CA SER A 378 -22.75 29.14 -38.14
C SER A 378 -21.76 29.21 -39.30
N GLY A 379 -22.28 29.12 -40.52
CA GLY A 379 -21.55 29.26 -41.78
C GLY A 379 -22.55 29.59 -42.90
N GLU A 380 -22.07 30.20 -43.99
CA GLU A 380 -22.92 30.56 -45.13
C GLU A 380 -23.70 29.33 -45.63
N GLY A 381 -25.03 29.46 -45.74
CA GLY A 381 -25.93 28.40 -46.24
C GLY A 381 -26.53 27.46 -45.19
N ILE A 382 -26.27 27.67 -43.88
CA ILE A 382 -26.90 26.88 -42.81
C ILE A 382 -28.11 27.62 -42.26
N GLU A 383 -29.30 27.05 -42.44
CA GLU A 383 -30.54 27.59 -41.85
C GLU A 383 -30.43 27.69 -40.33
N SER A 384 -30.87 28.83 -39.80
CA SER A 384 -31.04 29.06 -38.37
C SER A 384 -32.14 28.15 -37.80
N GLY A 385 -31.77 27.08 -37.11
CA GLY A 385 -32.73 26.20 -36.44
C GLY A 385 -32.11 25.28 -35.39
N PHE A 386 -32.84 25.04 -34.30
CA PHE A 386 -32.51 24.01 -33.31
C PHE A 386 -32.72 22.63 -33.96
N GLY A 387 -31.66 21.82 -34.05
CA GLY A 387 -31.73 20.47 -34.60
C GLY A 387 -32.21 19.45 -33.56
N GLU A 388 -33.07 18.50 -33.97
CA GLU A 388 -33.38 17.30 -33.18
C GLU A 388 -32.12 16.41 -33.12
N HIS A 389 -31.47 16.32 -31.96
CA HIS A 389 -30.29 15.49 -31.71
C HIS A 389 -30.42 14.66 -30.43
N ALA A 390 -29.86 13.45 -30.41
CA ALA A 390 -29.88 12.56 -29.25
C ALA A 390 -28.66 11.63 -29.22
N VAL A 391 -28.33 11.12 -28.03
CA VAL A 391 -27.45 9.95 -27.91
C VAL A 391 -28.23 8.75 -28.42
N THR A 392 -27.71 8.06 -29.43
CA THR A 392 -28.38 6.90 -30.04
C THR A 392 -27.66 5.58 -29.76
N LYS A 393 -26.41 5.64 -29.32
CA LYS A 393 -25.63 4.45 -28.97
C LYS A 393 -24.58 4.76 -27.91
N VAL A 394 -24.50 3.90 -26.90
CA VAL A 394 -23.40 3.82 -25.93
C VAL A 394 -22.95 2.37 -25.91
N SER A 395 -21.75 2.10 -26.39
CA SER A 395 -21.20 0.73 -26.42
C SER A 395 -19.71 0.77 -26.74
N ASN A 396 -18.94 -0.19 -26.26
CA ASN A 396 -17.49 -0.32 -26.48
C ASN A 396 -16.73 0.97 -26.13
N ASN A 397 -17.16 1.65 -25.07
CA ASN A 397 -16.65 2.97 -24.66
C ASN A 397 -16.78 4.05 -25.75
N VAL A 398 -17.69 3.87 -26.70
CA VAL A 398 -18.04 4.84 -27.75
C VAL A 398 -19.43 5.39 -27.48
N VAL A 399 -19.54 6.71 -27.51
CA VAL A 399 -20.83 7.43 -27.49
C VAL A 399 -21.10 7.97 -28.90
N VAL A 400 -22.29 7.67 -29.42
CA VAL A 400 -22.76 8.16 -30.72
C VAL A 400 -23.92 9.12 -30.50
N ILE A 401 -23.78 10.32 -31.03
CA ILE A 401 -24.83 11.34 -31.09
C ILE A 401 -25.25 11.48 -32.55
N GLU A 402 -26.54 11.43 -32.84
CA GLU A 402 -27.09 11.59 -34.19
C GLU A 402 -28.15 12.69 -34.24
N SER A 403 -28.31 13.29 -35.42
CA SER A 403 -29.35 14.28 -35.72
C SER A 403 -30.31 13.79 -36.79
N ARG A 404 -31.62 13.95 -36.59
CA ARG A 404 -32.65 13.22 -37.36
C ARG A 404 -32.90 13.72 -38.80
N LYS A 405 -32.62 14.99 -39.14
CA LYS A 405 -33.19 15.57 -40.38
C LYS A 405 -32.27 16.43 -41.24
N LYS A 406 -31.21 17.05 -40.72
CA LYS A 406 -30.31 17.87 -41.55
C LYS A 406 -28.88 17.73 -41.06
N ALA A 407 -27.98 17.57 -42.03
CA ALA A 407 -26.55 17.61 -41.80
C ALA A 407 -26.16 18.98 -41.22
N ALA A 408 -25.36 18.98 -40.17
CA ALA A 408 -24.96 20.18 -39.46
C ALA A 408 -23.45 20.27 -39.35
N ASN A 409 -22.95 21.51 -39.36
CA ASN A 409 -21.61 21.80 -38.90
C ASN A 409 -21.69 21.96 -37.39
N ALA A 410 -21.22 20.95 -36.64
CA ALA A 410 -21.30 20.99 -35.19
C ALA A 410 -20.06 20.43 -34.51
N VAL A 411 -19.79 20.95 -33.32
CA VAL A 411 -18.87 20.37 -32.35
C VAL A 411 -19.70 19.82 -31.21
N VAL A 412 -19.56 18.53 -30.95
CA VAL A 412 -20.23 17.87 -29.83
C VAL A 412 -19.21 17.62 -28.74
N SER A 413 -19.38 18.29 -27.60
CA SER A 413 -18.58 18.04 -26.40
C SER A 413 -19.28 16.99 -25.56
N VAL A 414 -18.62 15.87 -25.31
CA VAL A 414 -19.18 14.71 -24.59
C VAL A 414 -18.39 14.52 -23.29
N SER A 415 -19.09 14.30 -22.20
CA SER A 415 -18.56 13.90 -20.89
C SER A 415 -19.17 12.58 -20.47
N VAL A 416 -18.35 11.65 -19.99
CA VAL A 416 -18.78 10.32 -19.55
C VAL A 416 -18.09 9.93 -18.25
N ASP A 417 -18.72 9.03 -17.50
CA ASP A 417 -18.07 8.33 -16.41
C ASP A 417 -18.50 6.85 -16.33
N GLN A 418 -17.71 6.08 -15.57
CA GLN A 418 -17.93 4.67 -15.27
C GLN A 418 -18.31 4.43 -13.80
N TYR A 419 -18.74 5.48 -13.11
CA TYR A 419 -19.16 5.42 -11.73
C TYR A 419 -20.60 4.94 -11.66
N ASN A 420 -20.91 4.11 -10.67
CA ASN A 420 -22.27 3.66 -10.39
C ASN A 420 -22.56 3.73 -8.90
N MET A 421 -23.80 4.07 -8.59
CA MET A 421 -24.35 3.88 -7.25
C MET A 421 -24.75 2.42 -7.04
N VAL A 422 -24.75 1.95 -5.79
CA VAL A 422 -25.23 0.60 -5.46
C VAL A 422 -26.68 0.46 -5.93
N GLY A 423 -26.93 -0.50 -6.84
CA GLY A 423 -28.26 -0.77 -7.40
C GLY A 423 -28.57 -0.06 -8.72
N GLU A 424 -27.68 0.80 -9.23
CA GLU A 424 -27.82 1.43 -10.53
C GLU A 424 -27.53 0.43 -11.68
N LYS A 425 -28.32 0.51 -12.76
CA LYS A 425 -28.15 -0.34 -13.95
C LYS A 425 -27.32 0.38 -15.00
N SER A 426 -26.38 -0.34 -15.63
CA SER A 426 -25.60 0.19 -16.77
C SER A 426 -26.51 0.58 -17.94
N LEU A 427 -26.13 1.63 -18.68
CA LEU A 427 -26.79 2.08 -19.90
C LEU A 427 -26.77 1.04 -21.02
N ASP A 428 -25.85 0.06 -20.98
CA ASP A 428 -25.79 -1.05 -21.96
C ASP A 428 -27.00 -2.02 -21.88
N LEU A 429 -27.96 -1.76 -20.98
CA LEU A 429 -29.23 -2.50 -20.85
C LEU A 429 -30.43 -1.78 -21.50
N MET A 430 -30.20 -0.70 -22.25
CA MET A 430 -31.16 -0.09 -23.18
C MET A 430 -30.65 -0.20 -24.62
#